data_AF-A0A521CHW6-F1
#
_entry.id   AF-A0A521CHW6-F1
#
_cell.length_a   1.000
_cell.length_b   1.000
_cell.length_c   1.000
_cell.angle_alpha   90.00
_cell.angle_beta   90.00
_cell.angle_gamma   90.00
#
_symmetry.space_group_name_H-M   'P 1'
#
loop_
_entity.id
_entity.type
_entity.pdbx_description
1 polymer ?
#
loop_
_entity_poly.entity_id
_entity_poly.type
_entity_poly.pdbx_seq_one_letter_code
_entity_poly.pdbx_strand_id
1 'polypeptide(L)' 'MGSEPSGEDLLVLPPIPLATGRLLRDDDDRPVPITAVELVVSTEDGVEHRIPLVARHGAWWPPDR' A
#
# COMPACT_ATOMS: atom_id res chain seq x y z
N MET A 1 11.92 18.88 -25.79
CA MET A 1 12.47 17.88 -24.86
C MET A 1 11.64 17.92 -23.60
N GLY A 2 10.87 16.88 -23.31
CA GLY A 2 10.34 16.68 -21.96
C GLY A 2 11.50 16.19 -21.10
N SER A 3 11.77 16.84 -19.98
CA SER A 3 12.69 16.31 -18.98
C SER A 3 12.15 14.96 -18.54
N GLU A 4 13.00 13.93 -18.51
CA GLU A 4 12.63 12.67 -17.85
C GLU A 4 12.29 13.00 -16.39
N PRO A 5 11.21 12.42 -15.83
CA PRO A 5 10.84 12.66 -14.45
C PRO A 5 12.05 12.35 -13.57
N SER A 6 12.39 13.28 -12.69
CA SER A 6 13.46 13.05 -11.73
C SER A 6 13.06 11.86 -10.85
N GLY A 7 14.04 11.11 -10.31
CA GLY A 7 13.74 9.97 -9.42
C GLY A 7 12.93 10.35 -8.17
N GLU A 8 12.91 11.65 -7.81
CA GLU A 8 12.08 12.24 -6.76
C GLU A 8 10.59 12.36 -7.14
N ASP A 9 10.26 12.38 -8.44
CA ASP A 9 8.90 12.44 -8.97
C ASP A 9 8.24 11.04 -9.06
N LEU A 10 9.02 9.98 -8.80
CA LEU A 10 8.53 8.61 -8.82
C LEU A 10 8.01 8.19 -7.46
N LEU A 11 6.89 7.47 -7.44
CA LEU A 11 6.43 6.80 -6.22
C LEU A 11 7.46 5.74 -5.79
N VAL A 12 8.04 5.95 -4.61
CA VAL A 12 8.94 4.99 -3.96
C VAL A 12 8.33 4.60 -2.61
N LEU A 13 8.11 3.30 -2.42
CA LEU A 13 7.65 2.79 -1.14
C LEU A 13 8.84 2.69 -0.17
N PRO A 14 8.73 3.24 1.05
CA PRO A 14 9.82 3.24 2.00
C PRO A 14 10.07 1.82 2.54
N PRO A 15 11.29 1.50 2.99
CA PRO A 15 11.64 0.18 3.52
C PRO A 15 11.17 0.01 4.98
N ILE A 16 9.96 0.45 5.30
CA ILE A 16 9.30 0.37 6.61
C ILE A 16 7.86 -0.12 6.44
N PRO A 17 7.18 -0.58 7.50
CA PRO A 17 5.77 -0.93 7.40
C PRO A 17 4.90 0.27 7.03
N LEU A 18 3.90 0.05 6.19
CA LEU A 18 2.90 1.06 5.82
C LEU A 18 1.62 0.97 6.65
N ALA A 19 1.35 -0.21 7.23
CA ALA A 19 0.25 -0.43 8.17
C ALA A 19 0.62 -1.50 9.20
N THR A 20 -0.06 -1.50 10.34
CA THR A 20 0.16 -2.46 11.44
C THR A 20 -1.14 -3.07 11.90
N GLY A 21 -1.09 -4.29 12.45
CA GLY A 21 -2.26 -4.97 13.00
C GLY A 21 -2.80 -6.08 12.10
N ARG A 22 -3.74 -6.88 12.64
CA ARG A 22 -4.31 -8.07 11.98
C ARG A 22 -5.83 -8.10 11.99
N LEU A 23 -6.45 -7.10 12.62
CA LEU A 23 -7.90 -7.00 12.78
C LEU A 23 -8.34 -5.61 12.32
N LEU A 24 -9.41 -5.56 11.55
CA LEU A 24 -10.19 -4.35 11.28
C LEU A 24 -11.43 -4.37 12.20
N ARG A 25 -12.03 -3.21 12.46
CA ARG A 25 -13.39 -3.15 13.00
C ARG A 25 -14.37 -2.93 11.85
N ASP A 26 -15.41 -3.75 11.76
CA ASP A 26 -16.49 -3.54 10.79
C ASP A 26 -17.44 -2.40 11.24
N ASP A 27 -18.49 -2.14 10.47
CA ASP A 27 -19.47 -1.09 10.76
C ASP A 27 -20.22 -1.32 12.09
N ASP A 28 -20.23 -2.55 12.62
CA ASP A 28 -20.79 -2.92 13.92
C ASP A 28 -19.75 -2.94 15.05
N ASP A 29 -18.55 -2.38 14.81
CA ASP A 29 -17.42 -2.34 15.75
C ASP A 29 -16.85 -3.74 16.11
N ARG A 30 -17.19 -4.78 15.34
CA ARG A 30 -16.72 -6.16 15.59
C ARG A 30 -15.32 -6.37 15.00
N PRO A 31 -14.43 -7.12 15.69
CA PRO A 31 -13.10 -7.43 15.16
C PRO A 31 -13.17 -8.46 14.03
N VAL A 32 -12.67 -8.11 12.85
CA VAL A 32 -12.61 -8.97 11.66
C VAL A 32 -11.14 -9.19 11.24
N PRO A 33 -10.71 -10.45 11.03
CA PRO A 33 -9.37 -10.74 10.52
C PRO A 33 -9.10 -10.13 9.15
N ILE A 34 -7.99 -9.41 9.04
CA ILE A 34 -7.51 -8.86 7.76
C ILE A 34 -6.85 -9.98 6.97
N THR A 35 -7.33 -10.22 5.75
CA THR A 35 -6.78 -11.24 4.84
C THR A 35 -5.82 -10.66 3.79
N ALA A 36 -5.98 -9.38 3.45
CA ALA A 36 -5.12 -8.64 2.52
C ALA A 36 -5.15 -7.14 2.82
N VAL A 37 -4.06 -6.45 2.50
CA VAL A 37 -3.96 -4.98 2.48
C VAL A 37 -3.28 -4.59 1.18
N GLU A 38 -3.83 -3.61 0.46
CA GLU A 38 -3.28 -3.11 -0.80
C GLU A 38 -3.13 -1.60 -0.73
N LEU A 39 -2.04 -1.08 -1.31
CA LEU A 39 -1.94 0.33 -1.65
C LEU A 39 -2.54 0.53 -3.05
N VAL A 40 -3.54 1.40 -3.15
CA VAL A 40 -4.15 1.78 -4.43
C VAL A 40 -3.65 3.17 -4.82
N VAL A 41 -3.13 3.29 -6.03
CA VAL A 41 -2.63 4.56 -6.61
C VAL A 41 -3.49 4.89 -7.81
N SER A 42 -4.24 5.99 -7.74
CA SER A 42 -4.99 6.52 -8.86
C SER A 42 -4.14 7.54 -9.63
N THR A 43 -4.08 7.40 -10.94
CA THR A 43 -3.36 8.31 -11.84
C THR A 43 -4.33 9.27 -12.54
N GLU A 44 -3.78 10.34 -13.12
CA GLU A 44 -4.59 11.42 -13.72
C GLU A 44 -5.46 10.95 -14.90
N ASP A 45 -5.04 9.89 -15.59
CA ASP A 45 -5.82 9.23 -16.66
C ASP A 45 -6.96 8.35 -16.12
N GLY A 46 -7.14 8.30 -14.80
CA GLY A 46 -8.18 7.52 -14.13
C GLY A 46 -7.83 6.05 -13.94
N VAL A 47 -6.59 5.64 -14.23
CA VAL A 47 -6.14 4.26 -14.00
C VAL A 47 -5.82 4.05 -12.52
N GLU A 48 -6.09 2.83 -12.02
CA GLU A 48 -5.69 2.40 -10.69
C GLU A 48 -4.58 1.35 -10.76
N HIS A 49 -3.51 1.59 -10.02
CA HIS A 49 -2.46 0.61 -9.75
C HIS A 49 -2.62 0.05 -8.33
N ARG A 50 -2.69 -1.27 -8.21
CA ARG A 50 -2.79 -1.97 -6.92
C ARG A 50 -1.46 -2.62 -6.56
N ILE A 51 -0.95 -2.31 -5.39
CA ILE A 51 0.31 -2.87 -4.86
C ILE A 51 -0.05 -3.69 -3.61
N PRO A 52 0.00 -5.03 -3.67
CA PRO A 52 -0.33 -5.87 -2.53
C PRO A 52 0.77 -5.78 -1.47
N LEU A 53 0.38 -5.52 -0.21
CA LEU A 53 1.31 -5.50 0.91
C LEU A 53 1.50 -6.90 1.49
N VAL A 54 2.72 -7.19 1.91
CA VAL A 54 3.11 -8.48 2.48
C VAL A 54 2.99 -8.42 4.01
N ALA A 55 2.26 -9.37 4.58
CA ALA A 55 2.15 -9.52 6.03
C ALA A 55 3.46 -10.10 6.60
N ARG A 56 4.22 -9.30 7.36
CA ARG A 56 5.47 -9.72 7.99
C ARG A 56 5.66 -9.04 9.35
N HIS A 57 6.09 -9.79 10.36
CA HIS A 57 6.36 -9.29 11.72
C HIS A 57 5.19 -8.50 12.36
N GLY A 58 3.94 -8.87 12.07
CA GLY A 58 2.75 -8.20 12.63
C GLY A 58 2.37 -6.88 11.94
N ALA A 59 3.01 -6.58 10.82
CA ALA A 59 2.76 -5.38 10.02
C ALA A 59 2.65 -5.72 8.53
N TRP A 60 2.29 -4.73 7.73
CA TRP A 60 2.07 -4.81 6.29
C TRP A 60 3.13 -3.98 5.59
N TRP A 61 3.95 -4.67 4.82
CA TRP A 61 5.14 -4.11 4.18
C TRP A 61 4.93 -4.00 2.67
N PRO A 62 5.59 -3.06 2.00
CA PRO A 62 5.76 -3.13 0.55
C PRO A 62 6.31 -4.51 0.15
N PRO A 63 5.91 -5.04 -1.02
CA PRO A 63 6.53 -6.27 -1.54
C PRO A 63 8.02 -6.04 -1.79
N ASP A 64 8.81 -7.11 -1.66
CA ASP A 64 10.20 -7.08 -2.08
C ASP A 64 10.26 -6.76 -3.59
N ARG A 65 11.12 -5.82 -3.98
CA ARG A 65 11.26 -5.35 -5.37
C ARG A 65 11.91 -6.39 -6.28
#